data_AF-A0A915YZF4-F1
#
_entry.id   AF-A0A915YZF4-F1
#
_cell.length_a   1.000
_cell.length_b   1.000
_cell.length_c   1.000
_cell.angle_alpha   90.00
_cell.angle_beta   90.00
_cell.angle_gamma   90.00
#
_symmetry.space_group_name_H-M   'P 1'
#
loop_
_entity.id
_entity.type
_entity.pdbx_description
1 polymer ?
#
loop_
_entity_poly.entity_id
_entity_poly.type
_entity_poly.pdbx_seq_one_letter_code
_entity_poly.pdbx_strand_id
1 'polypeptide(L)' 'MGQSPKVSLHLVDTFFGFELPQSLPPNVQEMGPVLSEEYPSLTSELSDFMNAHDRVLYVAFATPRQ' A
#
# COMPACT_ATOMS: atom_id res chain seq x y z
N MET A 1 -7.05 -13.29 38.12
CA MET A 1 -7.98 -12.66 37.16
C MET A 1 -7.16 -11.63 36.38
N GLY A 2 -6.48 -12.05 35.30
CA GLY A 2 -5.56 -11.19 34.55
C GLY A 2 -6.31 -10.48 33.43
N GLN A 3 -6.33 -9.15 33.44
CA GLN A 3 -6.95 -8.32 32.41
C GLN A 3 -6.23 -8.51 31.07
N SER A 4 -6.89 -9.12 30.08
CA SER A 4 -6.44 -9.10 28.69
C SER A 4 -6.90 -7.79 28.03
N PRO A 5 -6.05 -7.03 27.31
CA PRO A 5 -6.53 -5.88 26.55
C PRO A 5 -7.46 -6.38 25.45
N LYS A 6 -8.73 -5.95 25.49
CA LYS A 6 -9.76 -6.29 24.50
C LYS A 6 -9.56 -5.39 23.28
N VAL A 7 -8.84 -5.86 22.26
CA VAL A 7 -8.68 -5.11 21.00
C VAL A 7 -9.87 -5.41 20.07
N SER A 8 -10.56 -4.33 19.70
CA SER A 8 -11.67 -4.26 18.75
C SER A 8 -11.13 -4.08 17.32
N LEU A 9 -11.38 -5.02 16.41
CA LEU A 9 -11.14 -4.95 14.95
C LEU A 9 -9.71 -4.55 14.47
N HIS A 10 -9.09 -5.42 13.68
CA HIS A 10 -7.85 -5.15 12.96
C HIS A 10 -8.13 -4.97 11.48
N LEU A 11 -7.74 -3.83 10.93
CA LEU A 11 -7.77 -3.57 9.50
C LEU A 11 -6.35 -3.69 8.97
N VAL A 12 -6.12 -4.59 8.02
CA VAL A 12 -4.81 -4.86 7.44
C VAL A 12 -4.80 -4.37 6.01
N ASP A 13 -3.84 -3.53 5.67
CA ASP A 13 -3.62 -3.05 4.30
C ASP A 13 -2.92 -4.13 3.46
N THR A 14 -3.70 -5.16 3.13
CA THR A 14 -3.32 -6.27 2.26
C THR A 14 -4.57 -6.76 1.52
N PHE A 15 -4.40 -7.63 0.53
CA PHE A 15 -5.49 -8.20 -0.25
C PHE A 15 -5.22 -9.65 -0.64
N PHE A 16 -6.29 -10.39 -0.95
CA PHE A 16 -6.20 -11.79 -1.37
C PHE A 16 -5.30 -11.98 -2.59
N GLY A 17 -4.31 -12.87 -2.47
CA GLY A 17 -3.35 -13.17 -3.53
C GLY A 17 -2.07 -12.35 -3.48
N PHE A 18 -1.97 -11.37 -2.58
CA PHE A 18 -0.69 -10.73 -2.24
C PHE A 18 0.12 -11.57 -1.24
N GLU A 19 -0.54 -12.00 -0.17
CA GLU A 19 0.01 -12.87 0.87
C GLU A 19 -0.39 -14.33 0.66
N LEU A 20 0.34 -15.24 1.32
CA LEU A 20 -0.05 -16.65 1.35
C LEU A 20 -1.42 -16.81 2.05
N PRO A 21 -2.32 -17.66 1.53
CA PRO A 21 -3.62 -17.90 2.15
C PRO A 21 -3.47 -18.43 3.57
N GLN A 22 -4.19 -17.81 4.52
CA GLN A 22 -4.19 -18.22 5.93
C GLN A 22 -5.57 -18.00 6.55
N SER A 23 -5.87 -18.78 7.60
CA SER A 23 -7.09 -18.58 8.37
C SER A 23 -6.94 -17.32 9.24
N LEU A 24 -7.84 -16.35 9.05
CA LEU A 24 -7.86 -15.12 9.85
C LEU A 24 -8.88 -15.23 11.00
N PRO A 25 -8.57 -14.64 12.17
CA PRO A 25 -9.58 -14.43 13.22
C PRO A 25 -10.74 -13.55 12.72
N PRO A 26 -11.96 -13.71 13.26
CA PRO A 26 -13.14 -12.98 12.79
C PRO A 26 -13.07 -11.45 13.02
N ASN A 27 -12.13 -10.98 13.84
CA ASN A 27 -11.88 -9.57 14.08
C ASN A 27 -10.74 -9.00 13.22
N VAL A 28 -10.30 -9.71 12.18
CA VAL A 28 -9.29 -9.24 11.22
C VAL A 28 -9.91 -9.12 9.84
N GLN A 29 -9.79 -7.95 9.23
CA GLN A 29 -10.28 -7.66 7.89
C GLN A 29 -9.14 -7.12 7.03
N GLU A 30 -8.93 -7.76 5.88
CA GLU A 30 -8.07 -7.26 4.81
C GLU A 30 -8.83 -6.16 4.05
N MET A 31 -8.21 -4.98 3.89
CA MET A 31 -8.84 -3.77 3.33
C MET A 31 -7.98 -3.12 2.23
N GLY A 32 -6.88 -3.75 1.85
CA GLY A 32 -5.90 -3.18 0.94
C GLY A 32 -6.24 -3.36 -0.54
N PRO A 33 -5.47 -2.70 -1.42
CA PRO A 33 -4.46 -1.70 -1.08
C PRO A 33 -5.10 -0.34 -0.74
N VAL A 34 -4.72 0.25 0.40
CA VAL A 34 -5.15 1.60 0.80
C VAL A 34 -4.19 2.61 0.16
N LEU A 35 -4.62 3.15 -0.97
CA LEU A 35 -3.86 4.12 -1.76
C LEU A 35 -4.58 5.46 -1.85
N SER A 36 -3.85 6.51 -2.18
CA SER A 36 -4.44 7.82 -2.49
C SER A 36 -5.32 7.71 -3.74
N GLU A 37 -6.52 8.31 -3.70
CA GLU A 37 -7.44 8.37 -4.84
C GLU A 37 -6.85 9.18 -6.00
N GLU A 38 -6.03 10.19 -5.67
CA GLU A 38 -5.40 11.08 -6.63
C GLU A 38 -3.89 11.19 -6.36
N TYR A 39 -3.13 11.31 -7.43
CA TYR A 39 -1.69 11.56 -7.40
C TYR A 39 -1.38 12.87 -8.11
N PRO A 40 -0.38 13.65 -7.64
CA PRO A 40 0.09 14.82 -8.36
C PRO A 40 0.49 14.45 -9.79
N SER A 41 0.17 15.32 -10.75
CA SER A 41 0.61 15.15 -12.13
C SER A 41 2.13 15.21 -12.22
N LEU A 42 2.70 14.51 -13.20
CA LEU A 42 4.12 14.62 -13.52
C LEU A 42 4.43 16.04 -14.00
N THR A 43 5.67 16.48 -13.80
CA THR A 43 6.17 17.70 -14.47
C THR A 43 6.15 17.48 -15.98
N SER A 44 6.05 18.56 -16.77
CA SER A 44 6.03 18.46 -18.23
C SER A 44 7.26 17.73 -18.77
N GLU A 45 8.45 18.06 -18.25
CA GLU A 45 9.71 17.41 -18.61
C GLU A 45 9.69 15.90 -18.37
N LEU A 46 9.20 15.46 -17.20
CA LEU A 46 9.14 14.03 -16.87
C LEU A 46 8.07 13.32 -17.70
N SER A 47 6.92 13.95 -17.92
CA SER A 47 5.88 13.42 -18.80
C SER A 47 6.42 13.23 -20.23
N ASP A 48 7.11 14.22 -20.80
CA ASP A 48 7.70 14.14 -22.13
C ASP A 48 8.73 13.01 -22.21
N PHE A 49 9.61 12.87 -21.20
CA PHE A 49 10.57 11.78 -21.10
C PHE A 49 9.89 10.40 -21.07
N MET A 50 8.88 10.23 -20.20
CA MET A 50 8.17 8.96 -20.07
C MET A 50 7.45 8.56 -21.37
N ASN A 51 6.88 9.52 -22.10
CA ASN A 51 6.19 9.26 -23.35
C ASN A 51 7.12 9.01 -24.54
N ALA A 52 8.37 9.47 -24.48
CA ALA A 52 9.37 9.28 -25.53
C ALA A 52 10.07 7.90 -25.47
N HIS A 53 9.88 7.14 -24.38
CA HIS A 53 10.62 5.90 -24.13
C HIS A 53 9.70 4.73 -23.79
N ASP A 54 9.78 3.64 -24.58
CA ASP A 54 9.02 2.40 -24.33
C ASP A 54 9.44 1.66 -23.05
N ARG A 55 10.63 1.97 -22.52
CA ARG A 55 11.22 1.29 -21.37
C ARG A 55 11.92 2.31 -20.47
N VAL A 56 11.39 2.46 -19.26
CA VAL A 56 11.95 3.34 -18.23
C VAL A 56 12.10 2.57 -16.93
N LEU A 57 13.26 2.70 -16.28
CA LEU A 57 13.48 2.19 -14.93
C LEU A 57 13.31 3.33 -13.92
N TYR A 58 12.29 3.22 -13.08
CA TYR A 58 12.11 4.12 -11.95
C TYR A 58 12.98 3.66 -10.76
N VAL A 59 13.85 4.55 -10.26
CA VAL A 59 14.71 4.30 -9.10
C VAL A 59 14.41 5.35 -8.04
N ALA A 60 13.88 4.91 -6.88
CA ALA A 60 13.62 5.76 -5.74
C ALA A 60 13.84 5.01 -4.42
N PHE A 61 14.29 5.72 -3.39
CA PHE A 61 14.60 5.16 -2.06
C PHE A 61 13.55 5.50 -1.00
N ALA A 62 12.36 5.91 -1.43
CA ALA A 62 11.31 6.51 -0.62
C ALA A 62 11.78 7.78 0.13
N THR A 63 10.83 8.48 0.75
CA THR A 63 11.14 9.59 1.66
C THR A 63 11.48 9.03 3.05
N PRO A 64 12.47 9.60 3.76
CA PRO A 64 12.71 9.25 5.15
C PRO A 64 11.43 9.44 5.97
N ARG A 65 11.12 8.46 6.82
CA ARG A 65 10.05 8.58 7.79
C ARG A 65 10.44 9.68 8.79
N GLN A 66 9.63 10.73 8.89
CA GLN A 66 9.72 11.72 9.98
C GLN A 66 9.02 11.19 11.22
#